data_AF-A0A3M7KN27-F1
#
_entry.id   AF-A0A3M7KN27-F1
#
_cell.length_a   1.000
_cell.length_b   1.000
_cell.length_c   1.000
_cell.angle_alpha   90.00
_cell.angle_beta   90.00
_cell.angle_gamma   90.00
#
_symmetry.space_group_name_H-M   'P 1'
#
loop_
_entity.id
_entity.type
_entity.pdbx_description
1 polymer ?
#
loop_
_entity_poly.entity_id
_entity_poly.type
_entity_poly.pdbx_seq_one_letter_code
_entity_poly.pdbx_strand_id
1 'polypeptide(L)'
;MNYNNRTYPHPVLGIENNINDSFEINFNVSTDKGLIGINLEYKLSNKDLTKLIESRLATYCIQIYCKGTLYREVFRSYKPLPQKIEIPSTRLHDQVDADFFICACDEIVNYTNSSVSDDYKGYKFLIEKGDILAYGGKGIFYANKSYEELKSVSAFMNIDAGERKTMPMYNDYEGDKITIYLSQSSYELYQKIKNQEFYFDTLHSSLVLPALIEAIRFAQSDESEDYQDRK
;
A
#
# COMPACT_ATOMS: atom_id res chain seq x y z
N MET A 1 -1.60 8.15 -13.32
CA MET A 1 -1.53 8.92 -14.60
C MET A 1 -2.71 9.87 -14.66
N ASN A 2 -2.72 10.93 -15.49
CA ASN A 2 -3.90 11.81 -15.60
C ASN A 2 -4.78 11.34 -16.76
N TYR A 3 -5.84 10.59 -16.46
CA TYR A 3 -6.74 10.01 -17.46
C TYR A 3 -7.91 10.93 -17.85
N ASN A 4 -8.18 11.98 -17.06
CA ASN A 4 -9.25 12.95 -17.34
C ASN A 4 -8.96 13.88 -18.51
N ASN A 5 -7.69 14.01 -18.92
CA ASN A 5 -7.26 14.96 -19.94
C ASN A 5 -6.73 14.22 -21.20
N ARG A 6 -7.23 13.01 -21.45
CA ARG A 6 -6.92 12.20 -22.62
C ARG A 6 -8.14 12.14 -23.54
N THR A 7 -7.89 12.34 -24.82
CA THR A 7 -8.88 12.12 -25.87
C THR A 7 -8.86 10.64 -26.27
N TYR A 8 -10.04 10.06 -26.43
CA TYR A 8 -10.23 8.68 -26.88
C TYR A 8 -10.88 8.67 -28.27
N PRO A 9 -10.60 7.66 -29.12
CA PRO A 9 -11.20 7.56 -30.45
C PRO A 9 -12.68 7.13 -30.41
N HIS A 10 -13.21 6.84 -29.23
CA HIS A 10 -14.59 6.41 -28.95
C HIS A 10 -15.09 7.04 -27.64
N PRO A 11 -16.41 7.11 -27.42
CA PRO A 11 -16.96 7.66 -26.18
C PRO A 11 -16.62 6.76 -24.97
N VAL A 12 -16.06 7.38 -23.93
CA VAL A 12 -15.70 6.73 -22.67
C VAL A 12 -16.57 7.28 -21.54
N LEU A 13 -17.21 6.37 -20.80
CA LEU A 13 -18.02 6.74 -19.63
C LEU A 13 -17.12 7.37 -18.54
N GLY A 14 -17.54 8.51 -17.99
CA GLY A 14 -16.76 9.23 -16.96
C GLY A 14 -15.72 10.21 -17.50
N ILE A 15 -15.61 10.37 -18.84
CA ILE A 15 -14.74 11.34 -19.50
C ILE A 15 -15.60 12.29 -20.35
N GLU A 16 -15.38 13.60 -20.19
CA GLU A 16 -15.96 14.69 -21.02
C GLU A 16 -17.50 14.64 -21.18
N ASN A 17 -18.21 13.93 -20.30
CA ASN A 17 -19.66 13.69 -20.40
C ASN A 17 -20.11 13.11 -21.77
N ASN A 18 -19.24 12.30 -22.39
CA ASN A 18 -19.53 11.66 -23.68
C ASN A 18 -20.65 10.59 -23.56
N ILE A 19 -20.88 10.07 -22.36
CA ILE A 19 -21.94 9.12 -22.03
C ILE A 19 -22.66 9.61 -20.77
N ASN A 20 -23.98 9.77 -20.86
CA ASN A 20 -24.89 10.29 -19.84
C ASN A 20 -25.30 9.22 -18.82
N ASP A 21 -24.33 8.49 -18.28
CA ASP A 21 -24.49 7.48 -17.23
C ASP A 21 -23.42 7.70 -16.15
N SER A 22 -23.44 6.90 -15.07
CA SER A 22 -22.43 6.97 -14.01
C SER A 22 -21.72 5.63 -13.78
N PHE A 23 -20.44 5.76 -13.42
CA PHE A 23 -19.60 4.68 -12.91
C PHE A 23 -18.88 5.20 -11.66
N GLU A 24 -19.41 4.86 -10.49
CA GLU A 24 -18.93 5.32 -9.20
C GLU A 24 -18.21 4.19 -8.47
N ILE A 25 -17.16 4.52 -7.71
CA ILE A 25 -16.37 3.54 -6.98
C ILE A 25 -16.04 4.06 -5.60
N ASN A 26 -16.40 3.26 -4.61
CA ASN A 26 -15.98 3.38 -3.24
C ASN A 26 -14.99 2.25 -2.95
N PHE A 27 -13.94 2.57 -2.21
CA PHE A 27 -13.00 1.55 -1.77
C PHE A 27 -12.54 1.85 -0.35
N ASN A 28 -12.30 0.78 0.40
CA ASN A 28 -11.78 0.83 1.76
C ASN A 28 -10.55 -0.06 1.86
N VAL A 29 -9.54 0.42 2.57
CA VAL A 29 -8.28 -0.29 2.76
C VAL A 29 -8.19 -0.78 4.19
N SER A 30 -7.81 -2.04 4.36
CA SER A 30 -7.59 -2.68 5.66
C SER A 30 -6.23 -3.36 5.67
N THR A 31 -5.54 -3.35 6.79
CA THR A 31 -4.28 -4.08 6.97
C THR A 31 -4.50 -5.26 7.91
N ASP A 32 -4.14 -6.47 7.49
CA ASP A 32 -4.19 -7.68 8.32
C ASP A 32 -2.97 -8.56 8.04
N LYS A 33 -2.24 -8.96 9.08
CA LYS A 33 -1.12 -9.93 9.03
C LYS A 33 -0.10 -9.72 7.89
N GLY A 34 0.25 -8.46 7.59
CA GLY A 34 1.20 -8.14 6.51
C GLY A 34 0.61 -8.17 5.11
N LEU A 35 -0.72 -8.18 5.00
CA LEU A 35 -1.46 -7.98 3.75
C LEU A 35 -2.23 -6.65 3.82
N ILE A 36 -2.22 -5.93 2.72
CA ILE A 36 -3.08 -4.78 2.47
C ILE A 36 -4.26 -5.29 1.66
N GLY A 37 -5.43 -5.30 2.29
CA GLY A 37 -6.71 -5.65 1.69
C GLY A 37 -7.42 -4.41 1.15
N ILE A 38 -7.74 -4.40 -0.14
CA ILE A 38 -8.53 -3.36 -0.80
C ILE A 38 -9.92 -3.93 -1.05
N ASN A 39 -10.90 -3.45 -0.29
CA ASN A 39 -12.31 -3.81 -0.44
C ASN A 39 -12.96 -2.78 -1.35
N LEU A 40 -13.63 -3.25 -2.37
CA LEU A 40 -14.14 -2.42 -3.45
C LEU A 40 -15.65 -2.51 -3.48
N GLU A 41 -16.29 -1.40 -3.86
CA GLU A 41 -17.71 -1.24 -4.14
C GLU A 41 -17.90 -0.29 -5.33
N TYR A 42 -18.31 -0.81 -6.48
CA TYR A 42 -18.68 -0.09 -7.69
C TYR A 42 -20.20 0.08 -7.86
N LYS A 43 -20.62 1.15 -8.55
CA LYS A 43 -22.00 1.37 -8.97
C LYS A 43 -22.01 1.80 -10.43
N LEU A 44 -22.61 0.99 -11.29
CA LEU A 44 -22.66 1.22 -12.74
C LEU A 44 -24.13 1.36 -13.18
N SER A 45 -24.50 2.51 -13.76
CA SER A 45 -25.85 2.72 -14.31
C SER A 45 -26.00 2.27 -15.76
N ASN A 46 -24.88 2.21 -16.52
CA ASN A 46 -24.91 1.93 -17.95
C ASN A 46 -25.18 0.45 -18.25
N LYS A 47 -26.35 0.16 -18.82
CA LYS A 47 -26.80 -1.21 -19.12
C LYS A 47 -25.99 -1.89 -20.22
N ASP A 48 -25.46 -1.15 -21.18
CA ASP A 48 -24.70 -1.72 -22.29
C ASP A 48 -23.33 -2.21 -21.83
N LEU A 49 -22.64 -1.44 -21.00
CA LEU A 49 -21.41 -1.88 -20.35
C LEU A 49 -21.66 -3.07 -19.42
N THR A 50 -22.76 -3.09 -18.67
CA THR A 50 -23.13 -4.25 -17.85
C THR A 50 -23.26 -5.51 -18.69
N LYS A 51 -23.96 -5.46 -19.83
CA LYS A 51 -24.09 -6.61 -20.75
C LYS A 51 -22.74 -7.06 -21.32
N LEU A 52 -21.84 -6.13 -21.65
CA LEU A 52 -20.49 -6.46 -22.13
C LEU A 52 -19.67 -7.17 -21.06
N ILE A 53 -19.84 -6.81 -19.79
CA ILE A 53 -19.16 -7.47 -18.67
C ILE A 53 -19.73 -8.87 -18.44
N GLU A 54 -21.06 -9.00 -18.46
CA GLU A 54 -21.76 -10.29 -18.34
C GLU A 54 -21.39 -11.26 -19.47
N SER A 55 -21.19 -10.75 -20.69
CA SER A 55 -20.72 -11.53 -21.85
C SER A 55 -19.21 -11.73 -21.90
N ARG A 56 -18.46 -11.21 -20.91
CA ARG A 56 -17.00 -11.24 -20.80
C ARG A 56 -16.24 -10.54 -21.93
N LEU A 57 -16.91 -9.69 -22.70
CA LEU A 57 -16.29 -8.80 -23.69
C LEU A 57 -15.67 -7.57 -23.03
N ALA A 58 -16.06 -7.24 -21.80
CA ALA A 58 -15.44 -6.23 -20.96
C ALA A 58 -15.22 -6.73 -19.53
N THR A 59 -14.38 -6.05 -18.76
CA THR A 59 -14.09 -6.39 -17.36
C THR A 59 -13.84 -5.15 -16.52
N TYR A 60 -14.20 -5.20 -15.25
CA TYR A 60 -13.72 -4.23 -14.26
C TYR A 60 -12.22 -4.40 -14.07
N CYS A 61 -11.48 -3.29 -14.11
CA CYS A 61 -10.05 -3.23 -13.97
C CYS A 61 -9.67 -2.25 -12.86
N ILE A 62 -8.69 -2.65 -12.06
CA ILE A 62 -8.08 -1.79 -11.03
C ILE A 62 -6.58 -1.83 -11.24
N GLN A 63 -6.01 -0.68 -11.55
CA GLN A 63 -4.58 -0.51 -11.65
C GLN A 63 -4.06 0.05 -10.33
N ILE A 64 -3.24 -0.72 -9.64
CA ILE A 64 -2.52 -0.28 -8.45
C ILE A 64 -1.13 0.16 -8.87
N TYR A 65 -0.73 1.36 -8.47
CA TYR A 65 0.59 1.91 -8.72
C TYR A 65 1.17 2.52 -7.45
N CYS A 66 2.32 2.01 -7.00
CA CYS A 66 3.08 2.58 -5.90
C CYS A 66 4.40 3.12 -6.43
N LYS A 67 4.59 4.44 -6.32
CA LYS A 67 5.82 5.09 -6.79
C LYS A 67 7.03 4.66 -5.95
N GLY A 68 6.84 4.49 -4.63
CA GLY A 68 7.92 4.17 -3.69
C GLY A 68 8.59 2.82 -3.96
N THR A 69 7.82 1.83 -4.40
CA THR A 69 8.33 0.46 -4.67
C THR A 69 8.38 0.11 -6.16
N LEU A 70 8.00 1.04 -7.04
CA LEU A 70 7.76 0.82 -8.47
C LEU A 70 6.73 -0.29 -8.77
N TYR A 71 5.95 -0.70 -7.77
CA TYR A 71 4.94 -1.72 -7.95
C TYR A 71 3.84 -1.23 -8.88
N ARG A 72 3.50 -2.04 -9.89
CA ARG A 72 2.41 -1.80 -10.81
C ARG A 72 1.72 -3.11 -11.17
N GLU A 73 0.44 -3.23 -10.85
CA GLU A 73 -0.34 -4.43 -11.16
C GLU A 73 -1.78 -4.06 -11.53
N VAL A 74 -2.40 -4.85 -12.40
CA VAL A 74 -3.80 -4.68 -12.83
C VAL A 74 -4.60 -5.90 -12.39
N PHE A 75 -5.60 -5.67 -11.56
CA PHE A 75 -6.55 -6.69 -11.13
C PHE A 75 -7.83 -6.60 -11.95
N ARG A 76 -8.36 -7.75 -12.36
CA ARG A 76 -9.54 -7.84 -13.23
C ARG A 76 -10.66 -8.63 -12.58
N SER A 77 -11.90 -8.27 -12.85
CA SER A 77 -13.07 -9.01 -12.39
C SER A 77 -14.26 -8.87 -13.33
N TYR A 78 -15.01 -9.98 -13.45
CA TYR A 78 -16.28 -10.03 -14.16
C TYR A 78 -17.47 -10.01 -13.20
N LYS A 79 -17.22 -10.14 -11.89
CA LYS A 79 -18.29 -10.25 -10.88
C LYS A 79 -18.62 -8.87 -10.31
N PRO A 80 -19.91 -8.54 -10.14
CA PRO A 80 -20.29 -7.50 -9.21
C PRO A 80 -19.97 -7.97 -7.78
N LEU A 81 -19.19 -7.13 -7.11
CA LEU A 81 -19.03 -6.85 -5.68
C LEU A 81 -19.68 -7.72 -4.59
N PRO A 82 -19.07 -7.73 -3.38
CA PRO A 82 -17.81 -7.08 -3.03
C PRO A 82 -16.59 -7.86 -3.55
N GLN A 83 -15.53 -7.14 -3.92
CA GLN A 83 -14.25 -7.72 -4.31
C GLN A 83 -13.17 -7.29 -3.33
N LYS A 84 -12.38 -8.27 -2.86
CA LYS A 84 -11.20 -8.04 -2.04
C LYS A 84 -9.96 -8.34 -2.86
N ILE A 85 -9.06 -7.37 -2.96
CA ILE A 85 -7.70 -7.54 -3.50
C ILE A 85 -6.75 -7.56 -2.32
N GLU A 86 -5.86 -8.54 -2.27
CA GLU A 86 -4.83 -8.62 -1.22
C GLU A 86 -3.46 -8.48 -1.84
N ILE A 87 -2.67 -7.54 -1.30
CA ILE A 87 -1.31 -7.26 -1.74
C ILE A 87 -0.40 -7.36 -0.51
N PRO A 88 0.74 -8.07 -0.59
CA PRO A 88 1.72 -8.07 0.50
C PRO A 88 2.14 -6.64 0.85
N SER A 89 2.12 -6.29 2.15
CA SER A 89 2.50 -4.96 2.64
C SER A 89 3.94 -4.62 2.28
N THR A 90 4.81 -5.63 2.11
CA THR A 90 6.19 -5.47 1.67
C THR A 90 6.32 -4.86 0.27
N ARG A 91 5.32 -5.02 -0.59
CA ARG A 91 5.32 -4.53 -1.98
C ARG A 91 4.82 -3.09 -2.13
N LEU A 92 4.26 -2.51 -1.09
CA LEU A 92 3.72 -1.15 -1.10
C LEU A 92 4.43 -0.30 -0.04
N HIS A 93 4.55 1.00 -0.31
CA HIS A 93 5.18 1.94 0.61
C HIS A 93 4.62 3.34 0.38
N ASP A 94 4.31 4.05 1.46
CA ASP A 94 3.74 5.39 1.45
C ASP A 94 2.51 5.48 0.54
N GLN A 95 2.49 6.49 -0.34
CA GLN A 95 1.36 6.75 -1.22
C GLN A 95 1.23 5.67 -2.30
N VAL A 96 0.03 5.10 -2.37
CA VAL A 96 -0.41 4.16 -3.40
C VAL A 96 -1.57 4.78 -4.16
N ASP A 97 -1.45 4.81 -5.49
CA ASP A 97 -2.46 5.26 -6.41
C ASP A 97 -3.28 4.05 -6.91
N ALA A 98 -4.60 4.18 -6.91
CA ALA A 98 -5.52 3.20 -7.49
C ALA A 98 -6.34 3.87 -8.60
N ASP A 99 -6.14 3.46 -9.85
CA ASP A 99 -6.94 3.93 -10.98
C ASP A 99 -7.95 2.85 -11.39
N PHE A 100 -9.18 3.25 -11.69
CA PHE A 100 -10.28 2.32 -11.92
C PHE A 100 -10.90 2.45 -13.31
N PHE A 101 -11.15 1.31 -13.96
CA PHE A 101 -11.61 1.28 -15.35
C PHE A 101 -12.60 0.14 -15.63
N ILE A 102 -13.32 0.27 -16.73
CA ILE A 102 -13.87 -0.88 -17.46
C ILE A 102 -13.10 -0.97 -18.78
N CYS A 103 -12.49 -2.11 -19.05
CA CYS A 103 -11.69 -2.32 -20.27
C CYS A 103 -12.28 -3.43 -21.14
N ALA A 104 -12.11 -3.32 -22.45
CA ALA A 104 -12.43 -4.36 -23.41
C ALA A 104 -11.47 -5.56 -23.27
N CYS A 105 -12.02 -6.77 -23.23
CA CYS A 105 -11.26 -8.02 -23.18
C CYS A 105 -10.93 -8.58 -24.56
N ASP A 106 -11.72 -8.18 -25.56
CA ASP A 106 -11.60 -8.60 -26.96
C ASP A 106 -12.03 -7.45 -27.88
N GLU A 107 -11.84 -7.62 -29.18
CA GLU A 107 -12.31 -6.66 -30.19
C GLU A 107 -13.84 -6.60 -30.21
N ILE A 108 -14.40 -5.38 -30.20
CA ILE A 108 -15.84 -5.14 -30.33
C ILE A 108 -16.08 -4.30 -31.58
N VAL A 109 -16.56 -4.97 -32.63
CA VAL A 109 -16.92 -4.31 -33.89
C VAL A 109 -18.30 -3.66 -33.75
N ASN A 110 -18.44 -2.46 -34.30
CA ASN A 110 -19.69 -1.69 -34.29
C ASN A 110 -20.21 -1.38 -32.87
N TYR A 111 -19.32 -1.05 -31.95
CA TYR A 111 -19.69 -0.61 -30.61
C TYR A 111 -20.58 0.62 -30.67
N THR A 112 -21.68 0.56 -29.92
CA THR A 112 -22.64 1.64 -29.71
C THR A 112 -23.04 1.63 -28.25
N ASN A 113 -23.35 2.80 -27.71
CA ASN A 113 -23.88 2.92 -26.35
C ASN A 113 -25.18 3.74 -26.39
N SER A 114 -26.22 3.28 -25.70
CA SER A 114 -27.54 3.91 -25.73
C SER A 114 -27.57 5.30 -25.09
N SER A 115 -26.60 5.58 -24.22
CA SER A 115 -26.55 6.79 -23.39
C SER A 115 -25.51 7.78 -23.88
N VAL A 116 -24.98 7.64 -25.10
CA VAL A 116 -24.03 8.62 -25.67
C VAL A 116 -24.65 10.02 -25.78
N SER A 117 -23.80 11.05 -25.72
CA SER A 117 -24.20 12.41 -26.06
C SER A 117 -24.63 12.54 -27.52
N ASP A 118 -25.32 13.62 -27.87
CA ASP A 118 -25.86 13.83 -29.21
C ASP A 118 -24.75 13.85 -30.29
N ASP A 119 -23.53 14.27 -29.94
CA ASP A 119 -22.38 14.32 -30.85
C ASP A 119 -21.95 12.94 -31.36
N TYR A 120 -22.17 11.88 -30.56
CA TYR A 120 -21.78 10.51 -30.88
C TYR A 120 -22.99 9.64 -31.31
N LYS A 121 -24.19 10.21 -31.36
CA LYS A 121 -25.42 9.48 -31.64
C LYS A 121 -25.44 8.97 -33.08
N GLY A 122 -25.63 7.66 -33.23
CA GLY A 122 -25.68 7.00 -34.55
C GLY A 122 -24.32 6.60 -35.12
N TYR A 123 -23.21 6.99 -34.48
CA TYR A 123 -21.88 6.51 -34.83
C TYR A 123 -21.64 5.10 -34.26
N LYS A 124 -20.74 4.40 -34.92
CA LYS A 124 -20.29 3.06 -34.56
C LYS A 124 -18.77 3.09 -34.44
N PHE A 125 -18.24 2.48 -33.39
CA PHE A 125 -16.82 2.49 -33.11
C PHE A 125 -16.25 1.08 -33.20
N LEU A 126 -14.98 0.99 -33.61
CA LEU A 126 -14.18 -0.21 -33.42
C LEU A 126 -13.48 -0.05 -32.08
N ILE A 127 -13.68 -1.01 -31.18
CA ILE A 127 -13.00 -1.06 -29.88
C ILE A 127 -11.98 -2.17 -29.94
N GLU A 128 -10.72 -1.85 -29.69
CA GLU A 128 -9.65 -2.81 -29.65
C GLU A 128 -9.54 -3.45 -28.26
N LYS A 129 -8.93 -4.63 -28.21
CA LYS A 129 -8.65 -5.31 -26.95
C LYS A 129 -7.76 -4.43 -26.06
N GLY A 130 -8.23 -4.17 -24.84
CA GLY A 130 -7.54 -3.34 -23.85
C GLY A 130 -8.02 -1.89 -23.81
N ASP A 131 -8.86 -1.47 -24.76
CA ASP A 131 -9.43 -0.12 -24.75
C ASP A 131 -10.26 0.15 -23.51
N ILE A 132 -10.19 1.39 -23.03
CA ILE A 132 -10.95 1.87 -21.87
C ILE A 132 -12.35 2.24 -22.35
N LEU A 133 -13.38 1.64 -21.76
CA LEU A 133 -14.79 1.91 -22.04
C LEU A 133 -15.43 2.79 -20.95
N ALA A 134 -14.91 2.72 -19.72
CA ALA A 134 -15.28 3.61 -18.62
C ALA A 134 -14.09 3.94 -17.75
N TYR A 135 -14.07 5.14 -17.19
CA TYR A 135 -13.14 5.60 -16.17
C TYR A 135 -13.89 5.93 -14.89
N GLY A 136 -13.57 5.21 -13.81
CA GLY A 136 -14.23 5.35 -12.49
C GLY A 136 -13.50 6.31 -11.55
N GLY A 137 -12.49 7.02 -12.03
CA GLY A 137 -11.69 7.94 -11.23
C GLY A 137 -10.44 7.32 -10.64
N LYS A 138 -9.83 8.08 -9.71
CA LYS A 138 -8.59 7.75 -9.02
C LYS A 138 -8.80 7.80 -7.51
N GLY A 139 -8.33 6.75 -6.83
CA GLY A 139 -8.17 6.67 -5.39
C GLY A 139 -6.71 6.83 -4.97
N ILE A 140 -6.50 7.31 -3.75
CA ILE A 140 -5.19 7.37 -3.10
C ILE A 140 -5.34 6.80 -1.69
N PHE A 141 -4.40 5.94 -1.29
CA PHE A 141 -4.27 5.50 0.09
C PHE A 141 -2.79 5.42 0.50
N TYR A 142 -2.54 5.31 1.80
CA TYR A 142 -1.18 5.25 2.35
C TYR A 142 -0.92 3.86 2.95
N ALA A 143 0.14 3.22 2.47
CA ALA A 143 0.67 1.95 2.94
C ALA A 143 1.83 2.21 3.93
N ASN A 144 1.49 2.72 5.12
CA ASN A 144 2.48 3.01 6.16
C ASN A 144 2.90 1.72 6.87
N LYS A 145 4.21 1.55 7.08
CA LYS A 145 4.85 0.32 7.59
C LYS A 145 5.19 0.40 9.09
N SER A 146 4.38 1.06 9.92
CA SER A 146 4.68 1.24 11.36
C SER A 146 5.05 -0.08 12.07
N TYR A 147 4.47 -1.20 11.62
CA TYR A 147 4.73 -2.53 12.18
C TYR A 147 6.06 -3.20 11.75
N GLU A 148 6.64 -2.88 10.59
CA GLU A 148 7.90 -3.52 10.13
C GLU A 148 9.16 -2.89 10.74
N GLU A 149 9.11 -1.63 11.14
CA GLU A 149 10.25 -0.92 11.72
C GLU A 149 10.73 -1.57 13.02
N LEU A 150 9.81 -2.01 13.89
CA LEU A 150 10.15 -2.76 15.10
C LEU A 150 10.71 -4.16 14.81
N LYS A 151 10.22 -4.85 13.77
CA LYS A 151 10.80 -6.13 13.35
C LYS A 151 12.25 -5.95 12.89
N SER A 152 12.55 -4.85 12.21
CA SER A 152 13.92 -4.56 11.76
C SER A 152 14.88 -4.33 12.94
N VAL A 153 14.45 -3.60 13.99
CA VAL A 153 15.28 -3.38 15.19
C VAL A 153 15.50 -4.67 15.96
N SER A 154 14.49 -5.55 16.05
CA SER A 154 14.64 -6.85 16.70
C SER A 154 15.68 -7.78 16.04
N ALA A 155 16.11 -7.46 14.80
CA ALA A 155 17.14 -8.22 14.10
C ALA A 155 18.54 -8.01 14.70
N PHE A 156 18.83 -6.84 15.28
CA PHE A 156 20.16 -6.48 15.80
C PHE A 156 20.13 -5.92 17.23
N MET A 157 18.95 -5.70 17.82
CA MET A 157 18.77 -5.20 19.17
C MET A 157 17.71 -6.01 19.94
N ASN A 158 17.96 -6.25 21.22
CA ASN A 158 17.01 -6.86 22.16
C ASN A 158 16.80 -5.94 23.37
N ILE A 159 15.64 -6.05 24.02
CA ILE A 159 15.34 -5.40 25.29
C ILE A 159 14.98 -6.50 26.29
N ASP A 160 15.66 -6.54 27.44
CA ASP A 160 15.48 -7.59 28.44
C ASP A 160 15.38 -7.05 29.88
N ALA A 161 14.93 -7.91 30.79
CA ALA A 161 14.84 -7.62 32.22
C ALA A 161 16.22 -7.73 32.88
N GLY A 162 16.65 -6.66 33.53
CA GLY A 162 17.80 -6.66 34.41
C GLY A 162 17.52 -7.36 35.74
N GLU A 163 18.59 -7.60 36.50
CA GLU A 163 18.55 -8.42 37.72
C GLU A 163 17.74 -7.80 38.87
N ARG A 164 17.58 -6.47 38.87
CA ARG A 164 17.04 -5.72 40.01
C ARG A 164 15.72 -5.04 39.67
N LYS A 165 14.85 -4.95 40.68
CA LYS A 165 13.56 -4.26 40.60
C LYS A 165 13.69 -2.79 40.20
N THR A 166 14.73 -2.15 40.70
CA THR A 166 15.10 -0.76 40.41
C THR A 166 16.58 -0.72 40.08
N MET A 167 16.92 -0.28 38.88
CA MET A 167 18.28 -0.03 38.44
C MET A 167 18.27 0.92 37.25
N PRO A 168 19.37 1.65 37.01
CA PRO A 168 19.55 2.37 35.75
C PRO A 168 19.48 1.40 34.57
N MET A 169 19.00 1.91 33.44
CA MET A 169 19.16 1.23 32.16
C MET A 169 20.66 1.12 31.84
N TYR A 170 21.08 -0.03 31.33
CA TYR A 170 22.43 -0.24 30.80
C TYR A 170 22.37 -1.12 29.56
N ASN A 171 23.40 -1.04 28.74
CA ASN A 171 23.49 -1.75 27.48
C ASN A 171 24.62 -2.79 27.54
N ASP A 172 24.39 -3.94 26.94
CA ASP A 172 25.37 -4.99 26.73
C ASP A 172 25.65 -5.13 25.23
N TYR A 173 26.94 -5.15 24.89
CA TYR A 173 27.47 -5.17 23.53
C TYR A 173 28.27 -6.44 23.22
N GLU A 174 28.48 -7.34 24.19
CA GLU A 174 29.31 -8.54 24.01
C GLU A 174 28.60 -9.65 23.21
N GLY A 175 27.26 -9.63 23.18
CA GLY A 175 26.45 -10.61 22.47
C GLY A 175 26.34 -10.36 20.95
N ASP A 176 25.68 -11.29 20.26
CA ASP A 176 25.36 -11.20 18.81
C ASP A 176 24.41 -10.02 18.48
N LYS A 177 23.74 -9.48 19.50
CA LYS A 177 22.85 -8.32 19.42
C LYS A 177 23.10 -7.38 20.58
N ILE A 178 22.91 -6.10 20.34
CA ILE A 178 22.92 -5.08 21.39
C ILE A 178 21.73 -5.35 22.31
N THR A 179 21.98 -5.55 23.61
CA THR A 179 20.92 -5.85 24.58
C THR A 179 20.74 -4.69 25.55
N ILE A 180 19.55 -4.09 25.55
CA ILE A 180 19.17 -3.02 26.49
C ILE A 180 18.53 -3.67 27.71
N TYR A 181 19.17 -3.56 28.86
CA TYR A 181 18.64 -4.05 30.11
C TYR A 181 17.88 -2.95 30.86
N LEU A 182 16.60 -3.24 31.11
CA LEU A 182 15.72 -2.38 31.89
C LEU A 182 15.54 -2.94 33.30
N SER A 183 15.29 -2.07 34.29
CA SER A 183 14.86 -2.56 35.61
C SER A 183 13.59 -3.40 35.47
N GLN A 184 13.36 -4.38 36.35
CA GLN A 184 12.19 -5.27 36.22
C GLN A 184 10.88 -4.46 36.15
N SER A 185 10.75 -3.40 36.94
CA SER A 185 9.56 -2.53 36.90
C SER A 185 9.37 -1.80 35.57
N SER A 186 10.46 -1.32 34.96
CA SER A 186 10.45 -0.69 33.64
C SER A 186 10.19 -1.70 32.52
N TYR A 187 10.75 -2.90 32.63
CA TYR A 187 10.53 -3.98 31.67
C TYR A 187 9.07 -4.46 31.67
N GLU A 188 8.45 -4.60 32.84
CA GLU A 188 7.02 -4.90 32.94
C GLU A 188 6.14 -3.84 32.27
N LEU A 189 6.48 -2.56 32.40
CA LEU A 189 5.79 -1.47 31.71
C LEU A 189 6.00 -1.57 30.19
N TYR A 190 7.24 -1.77 29.76
CA TYR A 190 7.59 -1.97 28.36
C TYR A 190 6.79 -3.13 27.74
N GLN A 191 6.70 -4.28 28.41
CA GLN A 191 5.94 -5.44 27.93
C GLN A 191 4.45 -5.14 27.67
N LYS A 192 3.86 -4.21 28.44
CA LYS A 192 2.45 -3.80 28.27
C LYS A 192 2.25 -2.89 27.06
N ILE A 193 3.26 -2.10 26.68
CA ILE A 193 3.14 -1.07 25.64
C ILE A 193 3.89 -1.38 24.34
N LYS A 194 4.80 -2.36 24.33
CA LYS A 194 5.68 -2.66 23.18
C LYS A 194 4.96 -3.01 21.87
N ASN A 195 3.69 -3.44 21.93
CA ASN A 195 2.88 -3.80 20.76
C ASN A 195 1.87 -2.71 20.36
N GLN A 196 1.89 -1.55 21.02
CA GLN A 196 0.96 -0.46 20.79
C GLN A 196 1.62 0.59 19.89
N GLU A 197 1.16 0.72 18.64
CA GLU A 197 1.81 1.58 17.62
C GLU A 197 1.99 3.03 18.07
N PHE A 198 1.03 3.54 18.86
CA PHE A 198 1.08 4.90 19.38
C PHE A 198 2.35 5.21 20.20
N TYR A 199 2.97 4.21 20.82
CA TYR A 199 4.15 4.39 21.66
C TYR A 199 5.47 4.10 20.95
N PHE A 200 5.46 3.70 19.67
CA PHE A 200 6.68 3.27 18.97
C PHE A 200 7.71 4.39 18.90
N ASP A 201 7.33 5.58 18.43
CA ASP A 201 8.24 6.73 18.33
C ASP A 201 8.87 7.09 19.69
N THR A 202 8.08 6.97 20.76
CA THR A 202 8.54 7.25 22.12
C THR A 202 9.54 6.19 22.58
N LEU A 203 9.26 4.91 22.35
CA LEU A 203 10.17 3.81 22.69
C LEU A 203 11.47 3.88 21.86
N HIS A 204 11.37 4.23 20.58
CA HIS A 204 12.54 4.40 19.72
C HIS A 204 13.43 5.55 20.18
N SER A 205 12.85 6.72 20.42
CA SER A 205 13.60 7.90 20.85
C SER A 205 14.18 7.77 22.27
N SER A 206 13.52 7.03 23.17
CA SER A 206 13.95 6.90 24.57
C SER A 206 14.86 5.71 24.86
N LEU A 207 14.76 4.61 24.12
CA LEU A 207 15.53 3.38 24.38
C LEU A 207 16.47 3.04 23.23
N VAL A 208 15.93 2.88 22.02
CA VAL A 208 16.67 2.33 20.87
C VAL A 208 17.75 3.29 20.39
N LEU A 209 17.40 4.57 20.19
CA LEU A 209 18.33 5.56 19.66
C LEU A 209 19.52 5.83 20.60
N PRO A 210 19.34 6.04 21.92
CA PRO A 210 20.47 6.18 22.84
C PRO A 210 21.39 4.96 22.85
N ALA A 211 20.84 3.75 22.87
CA ALA A 211 21.63 2.52 22.87
C ALA A 211 22.46 2.36 21.58
N LEU A 212 21.89 2.72 20.43
CA LEU A 212 22.60 2.68 19.14
C LEU A 212 23.76 3.70 19.09
N ILE A 213 23.52 4.92 19.59
CA ILE A 213 24.56 5.97 19.64
C ILE A 213 25.73 5.52 20.51
N GLU A 214 25.45 4.91 21.67
CA GLU A 214 26.48 4.41 22.56
C GLU A 214 27.21 3.20 21.96
N ALA A 215 26.50 2.27 21.30
CA ALA A 215 27.11 1.15 20.58
C ALA A 215 28.10 1.63 19.49
N ILE A 216 27.72 2.65 18.71
CA ILE A 216 28.60 3.23 17.68
C ILE A 216 29.84 3.86 18.34
N ARG A 217 29.68 4.55 19.47
CA ARG A 217 30.81 5.10 20.22
C ARG A 217 31.74 4.01 20.74
N PHE A 218 31.19 2.93 21.27
CA PHE A 218 31.94 1.78 21.78
C PHE A 218 32.77 1.12 20.66
N ALA A 219 32.14 0.88 19.50
CA ALA A 219 32.82 0.33 18.33
C ALA A 219 33.98 1.23 17.82
N GLN A 220 33.82 2.55 17.90
CA GLN A 220 34.88 3.51 17.55
C GLN A 220 36.02 3.55 18.57
N SER A 221 35.75 3.31 19.85
CA SER A 221 36.79 3.28 20.88
C SER A 221 37.64 2.01 20.86
N ASP A 222 37.04 0.85 20.57
CA ASP A 222 37.79 -0.42 20.46
C ASP A 222 38.83 -0.40 19.33
N GLU A 223 38.53 0.25 18.20
CA GLU A 223 39.50 0.43 17.11
C GLU A 223 40.73 1.29 17.51
N SER A 224 40.67 2.02 18.63
CA SER A 224 41.74 2.92 19.07
C SER A 224 42.74 2.29 20.07
N GLU A 225 42.36 1.21 20.76
CA GLU A 225 43.26 0.51 21.70
C GLU A 225 44.17 -0.51 21.00
N ASP A 226 43.71 -1.14 19.91
CA ASP A 226 44.45 -2.17 19.17
C ASP A 226 45.70 -1.65 18.40
N TYR A 227 45.87 -0.33 18.27
CA TYR A 227 47.03 0.29 17.63
C TYR A 227 48.17 0.67 18.59
N GLN A 228 47.97 0.64 19.91
CA GLN A 228 49.02 1.06 20.85
C GLN A 228 49.99 -0.05 21.28
N ASP A 229 49.60 -1.33 21.12
CA ASP A 229 50.44 -2.48 21.52
C ASP A 229 51.32 -3.04 20.38
N ARG A 230 51.46 -2.32 19.27
CA ARG A 230 52.43 -2.63 18.21
C ARG A 230 53.51 -1.55 18.11
N LYS A 231 54.45 -1.53 19.06
CA LYS A 231 55.75 -0.88 18.90
C LYS A 231 56.88 -1.79 19.38
#